data_AF-A0A255DLW5-F1
#
_entry.id   AF-A0A255DLW5-F1
#
_cell.length_a   1.000
_cell.length_b   1.000
_cell.length_c   1.000
_cell.angle_alpha   90.00
_cell.angle_beta   90.00
_cell.angle_gamma   90.00
#
_symmetry.space_group_name_H-M   'P 1'
#
loop_
_entity.id
_entity.type
_entity.pdbx_description
1 polymer ?
#
loop_
_entity_poly.entity_id
_entity_poly.type
_entity_poly.pdbx_seq_one_letter_code
_entity_poly.pdbx_strand_id
1 'polypeptide(L)'
;MELPALTEKPESICEACRKHVQAVVDDSPAVWDSLHGALGDRSMRAGQERVAGTKNPPIPIDVEVDAVKDALADWLVAAAARVAELLNVDDPQPKSRIDREQRRIVGACTKLVSPHVDALLAAPAESVTVWRKTGESRTFVDKTGIDICLEIVRCHRVAHAILGDQHIHQSVQLPCPNCHARRCSRTVTTRKNGDVDDLIACAECKSSWTYEIYQFRCRRDAEDMEDAKLEAQERQSFTELIEQERTARELAEYLLAELRWKFSLALDCPNISAAEFATAVIDVKAAS
;
A
#
# COMPACT_ATOMS: atom_id res chain seq x y z
N MET A 1 5.22 -21.69 -5.37
CA MET A 1 4.83 -21.93 -3.96
C MET A 1 5.58 -20.88 -3.16
N GLU A 2 5.02 -19.68 -3.04
CA GLU A 2 5.64 -18.62 -2.24
C GLU A 2 5.44 -18.99 -0.79
N LEU A 3 6.55 -19.31 -0.11
CA LEU A 3 6.52 -19.52 1.33
C LEU A 3 6.18 -18.18 1.99
N PRO A 4 5.31 -18.16 3.02
CA PRO A 4 5.11 -16.96 3.81
C PRO A 4 6.47 -16.47 4.32
N ALA A 5 6.64 -15.14 4.38
CA ALA A 5 7.86 -14.56 4.91
C ALA A 5 8.15 -15.17 6.29
N LEU A 6 9.41 -15.60 6.51
CA LEU A 6 9.86 -16.15 7.79
C LEU A 6 9.52 -15.18 8.92
N THR A 7 8.58 -15.55 9.78
CA THR A 7 8.26 -14.81 10.99
C THR A 7 9.15 -15.30 12.13
N GLU A 8 9.47 -14.41 13.07
CA GLU A 8 10.32 -14.73 14.24
C GLU A 8 9.72 -15.80 15.14
N LYS A 9 8.41 -16.07 15.01
CA LYS A 9 7.71 -17.12 15.76
C LYS A 9 7.14 -18.16 14.79
N PRO A 10 7.40 -19.47 15.01
CA PRO A 10 6.72 -20.51 14.26
C PRO A 10 5.20 -20.35 14.44
N GLU A 11 4.44 -20.59 13.37
CA GLU A 11 2.97 -20.51 13.38
C GLU A 11 2.42 -19.09 13.65
N SER A 12 3.14 -18.05 13.22
CA SER A 12 2.64 -16.67 13.24
C SER A 12 2.66 -16.07 11.85
N ILE A 13 1.67 -15.24 11.53
CA ILE A 13 1.66 -14.42 10.33
C ILE A 13 1.93 -12.95 10.68
N CYS A 14 2.56 -12.22 9.76
CA CYS A 14 2.80 -10.78 9.97
C CYS A 14 1.49 -9.98 9.81
N GLU A 15 1.46 -8.76 10.34
CA GLU A 15 0.30 -7.86 10.27
C GLU A 15 -0.15 -7.60 8.81
N ALA A 16 0.78 -7.58 7.86
CA ALA A 16 0.44 -7.44 6.44
C ALA A 16 -0.30 -8.67 5.90
N CYS A 17 0.15 -9.88 6.22
CA CYS A 17 -0.52 -11.13 5.86
C CYS A 17 -1.90 -11.22 6.52
N ARG A 18 -2.04 -10.79 7.78
CA ARG A 18 -3.32 -10.72 8.49
C ARG A 18 -4.31 -9.81 7.77
N LYS A 19 -3.90 -8.58 7.43
CA LYS A 19 -4.73 -7.65 6.65
C LYS A 19 -5.10 -8.21 5.28
N HIS A 20 -4.19 -8.94 4.64
CA HIS A 20 -4.48 -9.61 3.37
C HIS A 20 -5.53 -10.72 3.50
N VAL A 21 -5.41 -11.58 4.52
CA VAL A 21 -6.42 -12.61 4.81
C VAL A 21 -7.79 -11.97 5.06
N GLN A 22 -7.84 -10.91 5.88
CA GLN A 22 -9.07 -10.18 6.14
C GLN A 22 -9.69 -9.61 4.86
N ALA A 23 -8.90 -8.94 4.03
CA ALA A 23 -9.36 -8.41 2.75
C ALA A 23 -9.90 -9.50 1.81
N VAL A 24 -9.24 -10.67 1.78
CA VAL A 24 -9.69 -11.83 0.98
C VAL A 24 -11.03 -12.37 1.51
N VAL A 25 -11.20 -12.49 2.83
CA VAL A 25 -12.47 -12.94 3.43
C VAL A 25 -13.60 -11.95 3.11
N ASP A 26 -13.32 -10.65 3.21
CA ASP A 26 -14.27 -9.57 2.87
C ASP A 26 -14.71 -9.60 1.40
N ASP A 27 -13.77 -9.90 0.49
CA ASP A 27 -13.99 -9.96 -0.96
C ASP A 27 -14.66 -11.27 -1.41
N SER A 28 -14.63 -12.31 -0.57
CA SER A 28 -15.10 -13.65 -0.93
C SER A 28 -16.55 -13.72 -1.46
N PRO A 29 -17.54 -12.96 -0.94
CA PRO A 29 -18.88 -12.95 -1.51
C PRO A 29 -18.93 -12.43 -2.95
N ALA A 30 -18.15 -11.38 -3.26
CA ALA A 30 -18.08 -10.82 -4.60
C ALA A 30 -17.42 -11.80 -5.57
N VAL A 31 -16.32 -12.44 -5.14
CA VAL A 31 -15.64 -13.48 -5.93
C VAL A 31 -16.55 -14.68 -6.18
N TRP A 32 -17.30 -15.13 -5.18
CA TRP A 32 -18.26 -16.22 -5.32
C TRP A 32 -19.35 -15.88 -6.34
N ASP A 33 -19.92 -14.67 -6.28
CA ASP A 33 -20.92 -14.20 -7.24
C ASP A 33 -20.36 -14.13 -8.67
N SER A 34 -19.11 -13.68 -8.83
CA SER A 34 -18.40 -13.67 -10.12
C SER A 34 -18.16 -15.06 -10.68
N LEU A 35 -17.73 -16.02 -9.85
CA LEU A 35 -17.59 -17.44 -10.24
C LEU A 35 -18.93 -18.05 -10.63
N HIS A 36 -19.99 -17.79 -9.86
CA HIS A 36 -21.33 -18.27 -10.18
C HIS A 36 -21.83 -17.70 -11.52
N GLY A 37 -21.59 -16.42 -11.80
CA GLY A 37 -21.88 -15.81 -13.10
C GLY A 37 -21.10 -16.45 -14.25
N ALA A 38 -19.82 -16.78 -14.02
CA ALA A 38 -18.96 -17.43 -15.01
C ALA A 38 -19.43 -18.84 -15.40
N LEU A 39 -20.15 -19.56 -14.53
CA LEU A 39 -20.76 -20.86 -14.88
C LEU A 39 -21.82 -20.75 -15.98
N GLY A 40 -22.51 -19.60 -16.06
CA GLY A 40 -23.53 -19.32 -17.08
C GLY A 40 -22.97 -18.70 -18.36
N ASP A 41 -21.86 -17.97 -18.26
CA ASP A 41 -21.16 -17.37 -19.40
C ASP A 41 -20.42 -18.45 -20.19
N ARG A 42 -21.04 -18.92 -21.27
CA ARG A 42 -20.32 -19.71 -22.30
C ARG A 42 -19.26 -18.82 -22.92
N SER A 43 -18.04 -18.85 -22.40
CA SER A 43 -16.87 -18.53 -23.21
C SER A 43 -16.78 -19.60 -24.29
N MET A 44 -17.49 -19.38 -25.41
CA MET A 44 -16.98 -19.85 -26.68
C MET A 44 -15.62 -19.19 -26.79
N ARG A 45 -14.56 -19.91 -26.41
CA ARG A 45 -13.18 -19.52 -26.70
C ARG A 45 -13.08 -19.34 -28.20
N ALA A 46 -13.34 -18.12 -28.67
CA ALA A 46 -13.32 -17.71 -30.05
C ALA A 46 -11.87 -17.85 -30.53
N GLY A 47 -11.52 -19.02 -31.05
CA GLY A 47 -10.17 -19.32 -31.50
C GLY A 47 -9.64 -20.71 -31.15
N GLN A 48 -10.32 -21.53 -30.33
CA GLN A 48 -9.93 -22.94 -30.22
C GLN A 48 -10.45 -23.70 -31.44
N GLU A 49 -9.53 -23.88 -32.40
CA GLU A 49 -9.58 -24.83 -33.50
C GLU A 49 -10.26 -26.12 -33.03
N ARG A 50 -11.33 -26.55 -33.73
CA ARG A 50 -12.08 -27.77 -33.40
C ARG A 50 -11.13 -28.97 -33.46
N VAL A 51 -10.58 -29.36 -32.32
CA VAL A 51 -9.77 -30.58 -32.22
C VAL A 51 -10.73 -31.76 -32.36
N ALA A 52 -10.71 -32.38 -33.53
CA ALA A 52 -11.48 -33.57 -33.81
C ALA A 52 -10.99 -34.73 -32.92
N GLY A 53 -11.90 -35.28 -32.13
CA GLY A 53 -11.75 -36.62 -31.56
C GLY A 53 -11.21 -36.70 -30.14
N THR A 54 -12.07 -36.40 -29.16
CA THR A 54 -12.03 -37.08 -27.85
C THR A 54 -13.40 -37.69 -27.58
N LYS A 55 -13.43 -38.96 -27.15
CA LYS A 55 -14.65 -39.78 -26.93
C LYS A 55 -15.47 -39.39 -25.70
N ASN A 56 -15.12 -38.30 -25.01
CA ASN A 56 -15.89 -37.82 -23.88
C ASN A 56 -16.92 -36.80 -24.36
N PRO A 57 -18.21 -36.94 -23.98
CA PRO A 57 -19.21 -35.94 -24.31
C PRO A 57 -18.76 -34.58 -23.75
N PRO A 58 -18.97 -33.47 -24.46
CA PRO A 58 -18.63 -32.15 -23.96
C PRO A 58 -19.42 -31.93 -22.66
N ILE A 59 -18.72 -31.85 -21.53
CA ILE A 59 -19.33 -31.47 -20.26
C ILE A 59 -19.77 -30.01 -20.43
N PRO A 60 -21.07 -29.69 -20.29
CA PRO A 60 -21.60 -28.37 -20.64
C PRO A 60 -21.27 -27.27 -19.60
N ILE A 61 -20.46 -27.59 -18.59
CA ILE A 61 -20.14 -26.72 -17.45
C ILE A 61 -18.62 -26.70 -17.25
N ASP A 62 -18.06 -25.54 -16.96
CA ASP A 62 -16.68 -25.42 -16.53
C ASP A 62 -16.54 -26.00 -15.11
N VAL A 63 -16.07 -27.24 -15.04
CA VAL A 63 -15.92 -28.01 -13.80
C VAL A 63 -14.88 -27.35 -12.87
N GLU A 64 -13.92 -26.60 -13.41
CA GLU A 64 -12.90 -25.93 -12.61
C GLU A 64 -13.49 -24.73 -11.87
N VAL A 65 -14.33 -23.93 -12.55
CA VAL A 65 -15.07 -22.82 -11.91
C VAL A 65 -15.97 -23.32 -10.80
N ASP A 66 -16.72 -24.40 -11.04
CA ASP A 66 -17.67 -24.97 -10.06
C ASP A 66 -16.92 -25.54 -8.85
N ALA A 67 -15.82 -26.26 -9.08
CA ALA A 67 -15.00 -26.82 -8.01
C ALA A 67 -14.37 -25.74 -7.12
N VAL A 68 -13.90 -24.63 -7.70
CA VAL A 68 -13.31 -23.51 -6.92
C VAL A 68 -14.38 -22.75 -6.15
N LYS A 69 -15.55 -22.55 -6.75
CA LYS A 69 -16.73 -21.94 -6.11
C LYS A 69 -17.15 -22.74 -4.87
N ASP A 70 -17.29 -24.06 -5.01
CA ASP A 70 -17.67 -24.95 -3.92
C ASP A 70 -16.59 -25.04 -2.85
N ALA A 71 -15.31 -25.12 -3.25
CA ALA A 71 -14.20 -25.14 -2.31
C ALA A 71 -14.14 -23.86 -1.46
N LEU A 72 -14.33 -22.68 -2.08
CA LEU A 72 -14.36 -21.41 -1.35
C LEU A 72 -15.48 -21.39 -0.29
N ALA A 73 -16.67 -21.86 -0.64
CA ALA A 73 -17.79 -21.96 0.30
C ALA A 73 -17.51 -22.96 1.44
N ASP A 74 -17.01 -24.16 1.12
CA ASP A 74 -16.66 -25.19 2.12
C ASP A 74 -15.61 -24.66 3.12
N TRP A 75 -14.58 -23.93 2.66
CA TRP A 75 -13.56 -23.35 3.54
C TRP A 75 -14.08 -22.19 4.40
N LEU A 76 -14.99 -21.36 3.89
CA LEU A 76 -15.62 -20.30 4.68
C LEU A 76 -16.53 -20.86 5.77
N VAL A 77 -17.26 -21.94 5.48
CA VAL A 77 -18.06 -22.66 6.49
C VAL A 77 -17.15 -23.25 7.56
N ALA A 78 -16.05 -23.89 7.17
CA ALA A 78 -15.07 -24.41 8.13
C ALA A 78 -14.47 -23.31 9.02
N ALA A 79 -14.13 -22.15 8.44
CA ALA A 79 -13.63 -20.99 9.20
C ALA A 79 -14.70 -20.43 10.16
N ALA A 80 -15.94 -20.31 9.69
CA ALA A 80 -17.06 -19.81 10.48
C ALA A 80 -17.39 -20.72 11.66
N ALA A 81 -17.34 -22.04 11.47
CA ALA A 81 -17.53 -23.02 12.54
C ALA A 81 -16.53 -22.81 13.69
N ARG A 82 -15.25 -22.61 13.37
CA ARG A 82 -14.20 -22.37 14.39
C ARG A 82 -14.40 -21.06 15.14
N VAL A 83 -14.71 -20.00 14.41
CA VAL A 83 -15.00 -18.70 15.03
C VAL A 83 -16.26 -18.77 15.89
N ALA A 84 -17.30 -19.46 15.42
CA ALA A 84 -18.55 -19.63 16.15
C ALA A 84 -18.34 -20.36 17.49
N GLU A 85 -17.55 -21.44 17.48
CA GLU A 85 -17.20 -22.19 18.69
C GLU A 85 -16.41 -21.32 19.68
N LEU A 86 -15.38 -20.60 19.22
CA LEU A 86 -14.58 -19.70 20.06
C LEU A 86 -15.39 -18.57 20.70
N LEU A 87 -16.42 -18.08 20.00
CA LEU A 87 -17.30 -17.02 20.47
C LEU A 87 -18.55 -17.54 21.19
N ASN A 88 -18.74 -18.86 21.24
CA ASN A 88 -19.95 -19.52 21.75
C ASN A 88 -21.24 -18.95 21.12
N VAL A 89 -21.26 -18.84 19.79
CA VAL A 89 -22.42 -18.42 18.99
C VAL A 89 -22.83 -19.54 18.02
N ASP A 90 -24.04 -19.45 17.46
CA ASP A 90 -24.51 -20.42 16.48
C ASP A 90 -23.73 -20.31 15.16
N ASP A 91 -23.26 -21.45 14.67
CA ASP A 91 -22.55 -21.58 13.40
C ASP A 91 -23.51 -21.48 12.20
N PRO A 92 -23.24 -20.60 11.20
CA PRO A 92 -23.94 -20.60 9.93
C PRO A 92 -23.65 -21.88 9.11
N GLN A 93 -24.53 -22.87 9.25
CA GLN A 93 -24.51 -24.10 8.44
C GLN A 93 -25.43 -24.04 7.21
N PRO A 94 -25.00 -24.54 6.03
CA PRO A 94 -25.84 -24.59 4.84
C PRO A 94 -26.94 -25.65 4.99
N LYS A 95 -28.19 -25.30 4.71
CA LYS A 95 -29.32 -26.25 4.76
C LYS A 95 -29.44 -27.10 3.50
N SER A 96 -28.93 -26.62 2.38
CA SER A 96 -28.94 -27.30 1.09
C SER A 96 -27.77 -26.83 0.21
N ARG A 97 -27.48 -27.57 -0.86
CA ARG A 97 -26.45 -27.22 -1.86
C ARG A 97 -26.96 -26.34 -3.00
N ILE A 98 -28.14 -25.75 -2.86
CA ILE A 98 -28.70 -24.87 -3.90
C ILE A 98 -27.90 -23.57 -3.90
N ASP A 99 -27.57 -23.02 -5.08
CA ASP A 99 -26.74 -21.82 -5.22
C ASP A 99 -27.24 -20.62 -4.39
N ARG A 100 -28.58 -20.42 -4.30
CA ARG A 100 -29.16 -19.36 -3.47
C ARG A 100 -28.79 -19.51 -1.98
N GLU A 101 -28.76 -20.74 -1.49
CA GLU A 101 -28.41 -21.04 -0.10
C GLU A 101 -26.90 -20.92 0.11
N GLN A 102 -26.09 -21.35 -0.85
CA GLN A 102 -24.64 -21.18 -0.81
C GLN A 102 -24.24 -19.71 -0.82
N ARG A 103 -24.88 -18.88 -1.65
CA ARG A 103 -24.69 -17.42 -1.63
C ARG A 103 -25.01 -16.81 -0.27
N ARG A 104 -26.12 -17.24 0.34
CA ARG A 104 -26.51 -16.81 1.70
C ARG A 104 -25.45 -17.22 2.73
N ILE A 105 -24.94 -18.46 2.64
CA ILE A 105 -23.98 -18.97 3.61
C ILE A 105 -22.65 -18.27 3.52
N VAL A 106 -22.11 -18.07 2.31
CA VAL A 106 -20.88 -17.31 2.07
C VAL A 106 -20.98 -15.92 2.69
N GLY A 107 -22.08 -15.20 2.46
CA GLY A 107 -22.29 -13.89 3.07
C GLY A 107 -22.42 -13.91 4.60
N ALA A 108 -23.01 -14.96 5.18
CA ALA A 108 -23.12 -15.12 6.64
C ALA A 108 -21.77 -15.47 7.28
N CYS A 109 -21.04 -16.43 6.70
CA CYS A 109 -19.70 -16.83 7.11
C CYS A 109 -18.73 -15.65 7.04
N THR A 110 -18.71 -14.89 5.93
CA THR A 110 -17.85 -13.70 5.81
C THR A 110 -18.13 -12.67 6.91
N LYS A 111 -19.40 -12.39 7.22
CA LYS A 111 -19.78 -11.44 8.29
C LYS A 111 -19.32 -11.90 9.67
N LEU A 112 -19.28 -13.21 9.92
CA LEU A 112 -18.81 -13.76 11.19
C LEU A 112 -17.27 -13.80 11.24
N VAL A 113 -16.61 -14.23 10.16
CA VAL A 113 -15.15 -14.46 10.14
C VAL A 113 -14.37 -13.16 10.02
N SER A 114 -14.79 -12.21 9.17
CA SER A 114 -14.07 -10.96 8.90
C SER A 114 -13.64 -10.16 10.15
N PRO A 115 -14.52 -9.88 11.12
CA PRO A 115 -14.13 -9.16 12.34
C PRO A 115 -13.28 -10.00 13.31
N HIS A 116 -13.22 -11.31 13.11
CA HIS A 116 -12.63 -12.28 14.04
C HIS A 116 -11.50 -13.12 13.41
N VAL A 117 -10.86 -12.60 12.36
CA VAL A 117 -9.70 -13.25 11.71
C VAL A 117 -8.59 -13.55 12.71
N ASP A 118 -8.38 -12.71 13.72
CA ASP A 118 -7.36 -12.94 14.76
C ASP A 118 -7.65 -14.17 15.62
N ALA A 119 -8.93 -14.36 15.97
CA ALA A 119 -9.36 -15.52 16.74
C ALA A 119 -9.20 -16.80 15.90
N LEU A 120 -9.53 -16.72 14.60
CA LEU A 120 -9.30 -17.82 13.68
C LEU A 120 -7.81 -18.17 13.57
N LEU A 121 -6.92 -17.19 13.40
CA LEU A 121 -5.47 -17.43 13.28
C LEU A 121 -4.86 -18.04 14.55
N ALA A 122 -5.42 -17.73 15.72
CA ALA A 122 -5.00 -18.30 16.99
C ALA A 122 -5.62 -19.69 17.28
N ALA A 123 -6.55 -20.16 16.45
CA ALA A 123 -7.26 -21.41 16.69
C ALA A 123 -6.34 -22.63 16.53
N PRO A 124 -6.35 -23.58 17.50
CA PRO A 124 -5.53 -24.78 17.44
C PRO A 124 -5.98 -25.72 16.32
N ALA A 125 -5.12 -26.69 16.00
CA ALA A 125 -5.45 -27.74 15.05
C ALA A 125 -6.66 -28.56 15.52
N GLU A 126 -7.63 -28.75 14.62
CA GLU A 126 -8.70 -29.73 14.83
C GLU A 126 -9.17 -30.28 13.47
N SER A 127 -9.89 -31.39 13.51
CA SER A 127 -10.32 -32.12 12.34
C SER A 127 -11.30 -31.31 11.49
N VAL A 128 -10.91 -31.01 10.25
CA VAL A 128 -11.77 -30.42 9.23
C VAL A 128 -12.04 -31.46 8.16
N THR A 129 -13.26 -31.44 7.62
CA THR A 129 -13.65 -32.33 6.52
C THR A 129 -13.21 -31.73 5.19
N VAL A 130 -12.27 -32.37 4.49
CA VAL A 130 -11.70 -31.90 3.23
C VAL A 130 -11.95 -32.92 2.12
N TRP A 131 -12.21 -32.45 0.90
CA TRP A 131 -12.26 -33.31 -0.27
C TRP A 131 -10.88 -33.90 -0.59
N ARG A 132 -10.82 -35.21 -0.85
CA ARG A 132 -9.60 -35.82 -1.40
C ARG A 132 -9.31 -35.21 -2.78
N LYS A 133 -8.04 -35.21 -3.16
CA LYS A 133 -7.58 -34.80 -4.50
C LYS A 133 -8.28 -35.57 -5.64
N THR A 134 -8.76 -36.79 -5.37
CA THR A 134 -9.50 -37.60 -6.35
C THR A 134 -10.97 -37.17 -6.50
N GLY A 135 -11.51 -36.34 -5.60
CA GLY A 135 -12.89 -35.90 -5.61
C GLY A 135 -13.92 -36.95 -5.17
N GLU A 136 -13.49 -38.18 -4.88
CA GLU A 136 -14.39 -39.32 -4.63
C GLU A 136 -14.95 -39.36 -3.20
N SER A 137 -14.19 -38.87 -2.22
CA SER A 137 -14.56 -38.94 -0.81
C SER A 137 -14.03 -37.77 0.00
N ARG A 138 -14.72 -37.49 1.10
CA ARG A 138 -14.29 -36.54 2.13
C ARG A 138 -13.45 -37.27 3.19
N THR A 139 -12.37 -36.63 3.64
CA THR A 139 -11.51 -37.12 4.72
C THR A 139 -11.36 -36.08 5.80
N PHE A 140 -11.22 -36.53 7.05
CA PHE A 140 -10.84 -35.68 8.17
C PHE A 140 -9.34 -35.43 8.13
N VAL A 141 -8.96 -34.15 8.16
CA VAL A 141 -7.57 -33.71 8.23
C VAL A 141 -7.48 -32.65 9.32
N ASP A 142 -6.52 -32.79 10.22
CA ASP A 142 -6.28 -31.78 11.23
C ASP A 142 -5.67 -30.54 10.58
N LYS A 143 -6.33 -29.41 10.78
CA LYS A 143 -5.97 -28.12 10.20
C LYS A 143 -6.00 -27.07 11.31
N THR A 144 -4.92 -26.30 11.40
CA THR A 144 -4.89 -25.08 12.22
C THR A 144 -5.74 -24.00 11.57
N GLY A 145 -6.10 -22.95 12.33
CA GLY A 145 -6.79 -21.82 11.73
C GLY A 145 -5.97 -21.10 10.66
N ILE A 146 -4.63 -21.09 10.78
CA ILE A 146 -3.73 -20.58 9.75
C ILE A 146 -3.86 -21.39 8.45
N ASP A 147 -3.91 -22.72 8.55
CA ASP A 147 -4.07 -23.57 7.37
C ASP A 147 -5.40 -23.29 6.65
N ILE A 148 -6.48 -23.08 7.41
CA ILE A 148 -7.80 -22.72 6.85
C ILE A 148 -7.72 -21.37 6.12
N CYS A 149 -7.11 -20.36 6.75
CA CYS A 149 -6.91 -19.05 6.12
C CYS A 149 -6.10 -19.16 4.81
N LEU A 150 -5.05 -19.98 4.79
CA LEU A 150 -4.21 -20.18 3.61
C LEU A 150 -4.99 -20.87 2.47
N GLU A 151 -5.88 -21.81 2.78
CA GLU A 151 -6.72 -22.43 1.74
C GLU A 151 -7.78 -21.46 1.19
N ILE A 152 -8.35 -20.57 2.02
CA ILE A 152 -9.22 -19.48 1.53
C ILE A 152 -8.45 -18.56 0.58
N VAL A 153 -7.26 -18.10 0.97
CA VAL A 153 -6.38 -17.27 0.13
C VAL A 153 -6.02 -17.98 -1.18
N ARG A 154 -5.75 -19.28 -1.12
CA ARG A 154 -5.48 -20.08 -2.31
C ARG A 154 -6.71 -20.14 -3.23
N CYS A 155 -7.88 -20.47 -2.72
CA CYS A 155 -9.13 -20.51 -3.49
C CYS A 155 -9.41 -19.15 -4.14
N HIS A 156 -9.21 -18.05 -3.40
CA HIS A 156 -9.36 -16.69 -3.91
C HIS A 156 -8.41 -16.39 -5.08
N ARG A 157 -7.11 -16.71 -4.95
CA ARG A 157 -6.14 -16.53 -6.04
C ARG A 157 -6.48 -17.36 -7.28
N VAL A 158 -6.88 -18.62 -7.09
CA VAL A 158 -7.29 -19.50 -8.20
C VAL A 158 -8.55 -18.95 -8.87
N ALA A 159 -9.52 -18.47 -8.10
CA ALA A 159 -10.73 -17.84 -8.61
C ALA A 159 -10.41 -16.63 -9.51
N HIS A 160 -9.57 -15.71 -9.03
CA HIS A 160 -9.13 -14.55 -9.83
C HIS A 160 -8.35 -14.95 -11.08
N ALA A 161 -7.53 -16.00 -11.02
CA ALA A 161 -6.83 -16.51 -12.20
C ALA A 161 -7.81 -17.08 -13.24
N ILE A 162 -8.86 -17.78 -12.83
CA ILE A 162 -9.91 -18.32 -13.71
C ILE A 162 -10.77 -17.21 -14.29
N LEU A 163 -11.15 -16.22 -13.48
CA LEU A 163 -11.96 -15.08 -13.90
C LEU A 163 -11.21 -14.14 -14.86
N GLY A 164 -9.88 -14.24 -14.95
CA GLY A 164 -9.04 -13.33 -15.73
C GLY A 164 -8.79 -11.99 -15.03
N ASP A 165 -9.27 -11.83 -13.79
CA ASP A 165 -9.07 -10.65 -12.94
C ASP A 165 -7.66 -10.66 -12.29
N GLN A 166 -6.62 -10.93 -13.08
CA GLN A 166 -5.26 -10.75 -12.61
C GLN A 166 -4.95 -9.26 -12.56
N HIS A 167 -5.22 -8.65 -11.41
CA HIS A 167 -4.76 -7.31 -11.09
C HIS A 167 -3.23 -7.29 -11.08
N ILE A 168 -2.64 -6.80 -12.16
CA ILE A 168 -1.20 -6.54 -12.20
C ILE A 168 -0.98 -5.28 -11.36
N HIS A 169 -0.57 -5.47 -10.11
CA HIS A 169 -0.13 -4.38 -9.25
C HIS A 169 1.31 -4.01 -9.60
N GLN A 170 1.51 -2.85 -10.21
CA GLN A 170 2.82 -2.31 -10.48
C GLN A 170 3.09 -1.14 -9.53
N SER A 171 4.14 -1.24 -8.71
CA SER A 171 4.57 -0.11 -7.89
C SER A 171 5.03 1.04 -8.79
N VAL A 172 4.52 2.24 -8.55
CA VAL A 172 4.90 3.43 -9.31
C VAL A 172 6.03 4.16 -8.57
N GLN A 173 7.08 4.55 -9.29
CA GLN A 173 8.27 5.19 -8.70
C GLN A 173 8.03 6.63 -8.25
N LEU A 174 7.10 7.33 -8.92
CA LEU A 174 6.80 8.73 -8.63
C LEU A 174 6.01 8.85 -7.30
N PRO A 175 6.22 9.93 -6.53
CA PRO A 175 5.46 10.18 -5.32
C PRO A 175 4.01 10.57 -5.64
N CYS A 176 3.11 10.38 -4.68
CA CYS A 176 1.73 10.83 -4.79
C CYS A 176 1.66 12.36 -4.98
N PRO A 177 0.92 12.88 -5.97
CA PRO A 177 0.80 14.33 -6.18
C PRO A 177 -0.02 15.06 -5.09
N ASN A 178 -0.73 14.32 -4.24
CA ASN A 178 -1.56 14.92 -3.18
C ASN A 178 -0.88 14.90 -1.81
N CYS A 179 -0.18 13.81 -1.48
CA CYS A 179 0.43 13.61 -0.15
C CYS A 179 1.94 13.33 -0.19
N HIS A 180 2.55 13.30 -1.38
CA HIS A 180 3.97 13.02 -1.63
C HIS A 180 4.52 11.68 -1.11
N ALA A 181 3.66 10.78 -0.62
CA ALA A 181 4.05 9.43 -0.22
C ALA A 181 4.42 8.56 -1.44
N ARG A 182 5.46 7.73 -1.30
CA ARG A 182 5.92 6.78 -2.33
C ARG A 182 5.19 5.42 -2.27
N ARG A 183 3.89 5.45 -2.00
CA ARG A 183 3.04 4.25 -1.87
C ARG A 183 1.90 4.28 -2.89
N CYS A 184 2.25 4.60 -4.13
CA CYS A 184 1.33 4.56 -5.26
C CYS A 184 1.48 3.25 -6.00
N SER A 185 0.36 2.58 -6.26
CA SER A 185 0.30 1.36 -7.06
C SER A 185 -0.61 1.57 -8.25
N ARG A 186 -0.13 1.18 -9.44
CA ARG A 186 -0.92 1.07 -10.65
C ARG A 186 -1.60 -0.29 -10.67
N THR A 187 -2.88 -0.30 -10.96
CA THR A 187 -3.71 -1.48 -11.11
C THR A 187 -4.32 -1.42 -12.50
N VAL A 188 -3.97 -2.38 -13.34
CA VAL A 188 -4.55 -2.55 -14.67
C VAL A 188 -5.56 -3.68 -14.59
N THR A 189 -6.82 -3.41 -14.92
CA THR A 189 -7.89 -4.41 -14.93
C THR A 189 -8.53 -4.44 -16.30
N THR A 190 -8.55 -5.61 -16.93
CA THR A 190 -9.21 -5.79 -18.23
C THR A 190 -10.62 -6.32 -18.00
N ARG A 191 -11.62 -5.50 -18.30
CA ARG A 191 -13.02 -5.90 -18.23
C ARG A 191 -13.33 -6.90 -19.35
N LYS A 192 -14.36 -7.73 -19.14
CA LYS A 192 -14.88 -8.67 -20.16
C LYS A 192 -15.21 -8.02 -21.51
N ASN A 193 -15.55 -6.73 -21.51
CA ASN A 193 -15.87 -5.97 -22.73
C ASN A 193 -14.63 -5.55 -23.54
N GLY A 194 -13.42 -5.91 -23.10
CA GLY A 194 -12.16 -5.47 -23.68
C GLY A 194 -11.71 -4.07 -23.24
N ASP A 195 -12.51 -3.42 -22.37
CA ASP A 195 -12.18 -2.13 -21.77
C ASP A 195 -11.12 -2.30 -20.68
N VAL A 196 -10.13 -1.40 -20.61
CA VAL A 196 -9.00 -1.50 -19.68
C VAL A 196 -9.08 -0.35 -18.70
N ASP A 197 -9.41 -0.65 -17.44
CA ASP A 197 -9.27 0.33 -16.37
C ASP A 197 -7.80 0.34 -15.92
N ASP A 198 -7.13 1.47 -16.13
CA ASP A 198 -5.76 1.71 -15.70
C ASP A 198 -5.72 2.79 -14.63
N LEU A 199 -5.75 2.35 -13.37
CA LEU A 199 -5.90 3.21 -12.21
C LEU A 199 -4.64 3.19 -11.34
N ILE A 200 -4.16 4.38 -10.99
CA ILE A 200 -3.15 4.57 -9.95
C ILE A 200 -3.85 5.00 -8.67
N ALA A 201 -3.68 4.22 -7.60
CA ALA A 201 -4.20 4.53 -6.28
C ALA A 201 -3.06 4.76 -5.29
N CYS A 202 -3.21 5.78 -4.45
CA CYS A 202 -2.31 6.01 -3.32
C CYS A 202 -2.82 5.26 -2.08
N ALA A 203 -1.99 4.41 -1.49
CA ALA A 203 -2.34 3.68 -0.27
C ALA A 203 -2.52 4.58 0.96
N GLU A 204 -1.90 5.77 0.97
CA GLU A 204 -1.89 6.68 2.11
C GLU A 204 -3.12 7.63 2.10
N CYS A 205 -3.30 8.39 1.03
CA CYS A 205 -4.38 9.38 0.93
C CYS A 205 -5.64 8.86 0.22
N LYS A 206 -5.64 7.59 -0.23
CA LYS A 206 -6.76 6.91 -0.92
C LYS A 206 -7.25 7.59 -2.20
N SER A 207 -6.49 8.56 -2.72
CA SER A 207 -6.80 9.21 -3.98
C SER A 207 -6.47 8.26 -5.13
N SER A 208 -7.32 8.25 -6.15
CA SER A 208 -7.16 7.44 -7.36
C SER A 208 -7.21 8.31 -8.61
N TRP A 209 -6.39 7.98 -9.60
CA TRP A 209 -6.32 8.68 -10.87
C TRP A 209 -6.17 7.68 -12.02
N THR A 210 -6.56 8.07 -13.22
CA THR A 210 -6.08 7.38 -14.42
C THR A 210 -4.57 7.61 -14.58
N TYR A 211 -3.89 6.72 -15.27
CA TYR A 211 -2.45 6.82 -15.52
C TYR A 211 -2.05 8.18 -16.14
N GLU A 212 -2.82 8.66 -17.11
CA GLU A 212 -2.58 9.94 -17.79
C GLU A 212 -2.70 11.14 -16.84
N ILE A 213 -3.77 11.18 -16.03
CA ILE A 213 -3.97 12.25 -15.05
C ILE A 213 -2.88 12.24 -13.99
N TYR A 214 -2.46 11.05 -13.56
CA TYR A 214 -1.36 10.89 -12.61
C TYR A 214 -0.05 11.44 -13.17
N GLN A 215 0.32 11.08 -14.39
CA GLN A 215 1.53 11.57 -15.05
C GLN A 215 1.51 13.10 -15.22
N PHE A 216 0.35 13.64 -15.64
CA PHE A 216 0.17 15.08 -15.79
C PHE A 216 0.38 15.81 -14.45
N ARG A 217 -0.23 15.31 -13.36
CA ARG A 217 -0.06 15.90 -12.03
C ARG A 217 1.37 15.81 -11.53
N CYS A 218 2.01 14.65 -11.68
CA CYS A 218 3.41 14.50 -11.26
C CYS A 218 4.35 15.43 -12.04
N ARG A 219 4.07 15.69 -13.32
CA ARG A 219 4.85 16.65 -14.12
C ARG A 219 4.68 18.07 -13.60
N ARG A 220 3.44 18.51 -13.41
CA ARG A 220 3.14 19.85 -12.89
C ARG A 220 3.75 20.07 -11.50
N ASP A 221 3.62 19.09 -10.61
CA ASP A 221 4.22 19.18 -9.28
C ASP A 221 5.76 19.24 -9.34
N ALA A 222 6.39 18.58 -10.32
CA ALA A 222 7.83 18.68 -10.53
C ALA A 222 8.25 20.07 -11.03
N GLU A 223 7.50 20.65 -11.97
CA GLU A 223 7.68 22.02 -12.46
C GLU A 223 7.53 23.03 -11.30
N ASP A 224 6.47 22.92 -10.50
CA ASP A 224 6.23 23.77 -9.32
C ASP A 224 7.38 23.68 -8.30
N MET A 225 7.98 22.49 -8.11
CA MET A 225 9.14 22.31 -7.22
C MET A 225 10.44 22.90 -7.79
N GLU A 226 10.61 22.93 -9.11
CA GLU A 226 11.76 23.58 -9.76
C GLU A 226 11.65 25.10 -9.66
N ASP A 227 10.47 25.66 -9.92
CA ASP A 227 10.21 27.09 -9.78
C ASP A 227 10.42 27.56 -8.34
N ALA A 228 9.91 26.80 -7.36
CA ALA A 228 10.11 27.11 -5.94
C ALA A 228 11.59 27.08 -5.52
N LYS A 229 12.40 26.19 -6.11
CA LYS A 229 13.86 26.15 -5.87
C LYS A 229 14.55 27.36 -6.48
N LEU A 230 14.16 27.77 -7.68
CA LEU A 230 14.70 28.95 -8.34
C LEU A 230 14.40 30.21 -7.51
N GLU A 231 13.14 30.40 -7.10
CA GLU A 231 12.77 31.51 -6.22
C GLU A 231 13.54 31.49 -4.90
N ALA A 232 13.73 30.32 -4.29
CA ALA A 232 14.51 30.19 -3.06
C ALA A 232 15.98 30.57 -3.27
N GLN A 233 16.56 30.19 -4.40
CA GLN A 233 17.93 30.55 -4.77
C GLN A 233 18.07 32.05 -5.04
N GLU A 234 17.12 32.67 -5.73
CA GLU A 234 17.09 34.13 -5.92
C GLU A 234 16.95 34.87 -4.59
N ARG A 235 16.07 34.41 -3.70
CA ARG A 235 15.94 35.01 -2.35
C ARG A 235 17.25 34.91 -1.58
N GLN A 236 17.95 33.78 -1.64
CA GLN A 236 19.24 33.59 -1.00
C GLN A 236 20.30 34.56 -1.56
N SER A 237 20.41 34.68 -2.89
CA SER A 237 21.36 35.61 -3.50
C SER A 237 21.05 37.06 -3.15
N PHE A 238 19.77 37.45 -3.10
CA PHE A 238 19.37 38.78 -2.63
C PHE A 238 19.72 39.01 -1.15
N THR A 239 19.53 38.03 -0.27
CA THR A 239 19.91 38.17 1.14
C THR A 239 21.41 38.33 1.33
N GLU A 240 22.22 37.58 0.57
CA GLU A 240 23.67 37.70 0.58
C GLU A 240 24.13 39.09 0.12
N LEU A 241 23.53 39.64 -0.95
CA LEU A 241 23.82 41.00 -1.42
C LEU A 241 23.47 42.06 -0.36
N ILE A 242 22.33 41.92 0.32
CA ILE A 242 21.94 42.84 1.40
C ILE A 242 22.94 42.77 2.56
N GLU A 243 23.41 41.58 2.92
CA GLU A 243 24.41 41.39 3.98
C GLU A 243 25.76 42.00 3.59
N GLN A 244 26.18 41.85 2.33
CA GLN A 244 27.37 42.50 1.80
C GLN A 244 27.28 44.03 1.87
N GLU A 245 26.14 44.62 1.49
CA GLU A 245 25.93 46.07 1.58
C GLU A 245 25.90 46.56 3.04
N ARG A 246 25.30 45.79 3.95
CA ARG A 246 25.29 46.12 5.39
C ARG A 246 26.69 46.11 5.97
N THR A 247 27.46 45.05 5.71
CA THR A 247 28.85 44.95 6.20
C THR A 247 29.75 46.04 5.62
N ALA A 248 29.58 46.40 4.34
CA ALA A 248 30.28 47.52 3.72
C ALA A 248 29.95 48.87 4.40
N ARG A 249 28.67 49.10 4.72
CA ARG A 249 28.23 50.30 5.44
C ARG A 249 28.78 50.36 6.87
N GLU A 250 28.72 49.27 7.62
CA GLU A 250 29.25 49.19 8.98
C GLU A 250 30.76 49.45 9.00
N LEU A 251 31.50 48.90 8.04
CA LEU A 251 32.93 49.16 7.89
C LEU A 251 33.20 50.64 7.59
N ALA A 252 32.43 51.26 6.70
CA ALA A 252 32.56 52.68 6.39
C ALA A 252 32.27 53.57 7.60
N GLU A 253 31.22 53.25 8.37
CA GLU A 253 30.87 53.96 9.61
C GLU A 253 31.98 53.82 10.66
N TYR A 254 32.56 52.62 10.81
CA TYR A 254 33.72 52.39 11.67
C TYR A 254 34.93 53.24 11.27
N LEU A 255 35.31 53.22 9.99
CA LEU A 255 36.46 53.99 9.48
C LEU A 255 36.26 55.50 9.67
N LEU A 256 35.04 56.01 9.47
CA LEU A 256 34.71 57.41 9.74
C LEU A 256 34.82 57.75 11.23
N ALA A 257 34.36 56.86 12.12
CA ALA A 257 34.50 57.03 13.56
C ALA A 257 35.97 57.04 13.98
N GLU A 258 36.79 56.15 13.42
CA GLU A 258 38.23 56.09 13.66
C GLU A 258 38.93 57.38 13.22
N LEU A 259 38.62 57.89 12.02
CA LEU A 259 39.17 59.16 11.54
C LEU A 259 38.76 60.33 12.45
N ARG A 260 37.48 60.42 12.84
CA ARG A 260 36.99 61.46 13.75
C ARG A 260 37.72 61.43 15.10
N TRP A 261 37.92 60.25 15.66
CA TRP A 261 38.67 60.08 16.89
C TRP A 261 40.13 60.55 16.74
N LYS A 262 40.82 60.14 15.66
CA LYS A 262 42.19 60.61 15.35
C LYS A 262 42.25 62.14 15.22
N PHE A 263 41.27 62.77 14.58
CA PHE A 263 41.19 64.22 14.46
C PHE A 263 40.96 64.91 15.81
N SER A 264 40.05 64.40 16.65
CA SER A 264 39.84 64.94 18.01
C SER A 264 41.11 64.87 18.82
N LEU A 265 41.81 63.73 18.78
CA LEU A 265 43.07 63.53 19.49
C LEU A 265 44.13 64.55 19.07
N ALA A 266 44.26 64.80 17.76
CA ALA A 266 45.22 65.76 17.22
C ALA A 266 44.91 67.21 17.64
N LEU A 267 43.63 67.54 17.85
CA LEU A 267 43.20 68.86 18.34
C LEU A 267 43.44 69.02 19.85
N ASP A 268 43.14 67.98 20.63
CA ASP A 268 43.21 68.02 22.10
C ASP A 268 44.66 67.88 22.62
N CYS A 269 45.49 67.11 21.91
CA CYS A 269 46.86 66.75 22.32
C CYS A 269 47.87 66.97 21.17
N PRO A 270 48.16 68.22 20.75
CA PRO A 270 48.95 68.49 19.55
C PRO A 270 50.40 67.98 19.58
N ASN A 271 50.93 67.68 20.78
CA ASN A 271 52.30 67.23 20.97
C ASN A 271 52.46 65.70 21.10
N ILE A 272 51.37 64.92 21.03
CA ILE A 272 51.40 63.47 21.18
C ILE A 272 50.93 62.84 19.88
N SER A 273 51.72 61.95 19.30
CA SER A 273 51.31 61.23 18.09
C SER A 273 50.21 60.22 18.40
N ALA A 274 49.34 59.94 17.43
CA ALA A 274 48.26 58.95 17.59
C ALA A 274 48.78 57.56 17.99
N ALA A 275 49.99 57.18 17.56
CA ALA A 275 50.61 55.90 17.91
C ALA A 275 51.05 55.85 19.38
N GLU A 276 51.64 56.93 19.90
CA GLU A 276 52.05 57.06 21.31
C GLU A 276 50.83 57.07 22.24
N PHE A 277 49.75 57.73 21.83
CA PHE A 277 48.52 57.74 22.63
C PHE A 277 47.84 56.36 22.65
N ALA A 278 47.78 55.67 21.51
CA ALA A 278 47.21 54.32 21.44
C ALA A 278 47.96 53.32 22.31
N THR A 279 49.30 53.37 22.32
CA THR A 279 50.11 52.53 23.21
C THR A 279 49.86 52.86 24.68
N ALA A 280 49.82 54.14 25.04
CA ALA A 280 49.51 54.56 26.41
C ALA A 280 48.14 54.06 26.91
N VAL A 281 47.09 54.10 26.07
CA VAL A 281 45.75 53.61 26.44
C VAL A 281 45.71 52.09 26.60
N ILE A 282 46.39 51.35 25.72
CA ILE A 282 46.47 49.88 25.81
C ILE A 282 47.22 49.46 27.07
N ASP A 283 48.33 50.12 27.40
CA ASP A 283 49.13 49.81 28.59
C ASP A 283 48.37 50.12 29.90
N VAL A 284 47.59 51.20 29.94
CA VAL A 284 46.72 51.52 31.09
C VAL A 284 45.67 50.43 31.32
N LYS A 285 45.14 49.84 30.24
CA LYS A 285 44.12 48.78 30.33
C LYS A 285 44.69 47.41 30.70
N ALA A 286 45.98 47.19 30.47
CA ALA A 286 46.67 45.98 30.88
C ALA A 286 47.13 46.03 32.35
N ALA A 287 47.26 47.23 32.93
CA ALA A 287 47.66 47.44 34.32
C ALA A 287 46.49 47.48 35.33
N SER A 288 45.24 47.54 34.85
CA SER A 288 43.99 47.50 35.62
C SER A 288 43.36 46.11 35.64
#